data_AF-A0AAU9XGJ7-F1
#
_entry.id   AF-A0AAU9XGJ7-F1
#
_cell.length_a   1.000
_cell.length_b   1.000
_cell.length_c   1.000
_cell.angle_alpha   90.00
_cell.angle_beta   90.00
_cell.angle_gamma   90.00
#
_symmetry.space_group_name_H-M   'P 1'
#
loop_
_entity.id
_entity.type
_entity.pdbx_description
1 polymer ?
#
loop_
_entity_poly.entity_id
_entity_poly.type
_entity_poly.pdbx_seq_one_letter_code
_entity_poly.pdbx_strand_id
1 'polypeptide(L)'
;MDESSDQEEPEFWEDVLMEDLLCDVESRVPCPEPSGKQTRTQKLTALVQWLVYFILMWQSLCKLSDNGLEWLLQFLFQFFKVLSDLSGCEYLEELLTILPSSLYLLRKFASFDRDNFGKYAVCSKCSKLYDMKDCTEFDH
;
A
#
# COMPACT_ATOMS: atom_id res chain seq x y z
N MET A 1 -23.41 3.22 37.79
CA MET A 1 -22.76 2.09 37.11
C MET A 1 -23.80 1.54 36.17
N ASP A 2 -23.78 1.97 34.92
CA ASP A 2 -24.55 1.36 33.83
C ASP A 2 -23.49 1.01 32.77
N GLU A 3 -23.19 -0.28 32.65
CA GLU A 3 -22.35 -0.83 31.58
C GLU A 3 -23.26 -1.10 30.38
N SER A 4 -23.24 -0.20 29.39
CA SER A 4 -23.76 -0.47 28.06
C SER A 4 -22.76 -1.40 27.34
N SER A 5 -23.15 -2.67 27.19
CA SER A 5 -22.43 -3.64 26.37
C SER A 5 -22.79 -3.42 24.90
N ASP A 6 -21.95 -2.67 24.20
CA ASP A 6 -21.99 -2.59 22.74
C ASP A 6 -21.54 -3.93 22.16
N GLN A 7 -22.50 -4.75 21.72
CA GLN A 7 -22.23 -5.92 20.90
C GLN A 7 -21.92 -5.43 19.49
N GLU A 8 -20.63 -5.31 19.17
CA GLU A 8 -20.16 -5.12 17.78
C GLU A 8 -20.46 -6.39 16.98
N GLU A 9 -21.49 -6.33 16.13
CA GLU A 9 -21.72 -7.39 15.16
C GLU A 9 -20.57 -7.46 14.15
N PRO A 10 -20.11 -8.66 13.77
CA PRO A 10 -19.05 -8.82 12.79
C PRO A 10 -19.53 -8.34 11.41
N GLU A 11 -18.98 -7.22 10.95
CA GLU A 11 -19.18 -6.71 9.58
C GLU A 11 -18.74 -7.77 8.56
N PHE A 12 -19.73 -8.46 7.98
CA PHE A 12 -19.58 -9.43 6.91
C PHE A 12 -19.58 -8.70 5.57
N TRP A 13 -18.41 -8.60 4.93
CA TRP A 13 -18.23 -7.92 3.64
C TRP A 13 -18.57 -8.88 2.49
N GLU A 14 -19.84 -8.94 2.09
CA GLU A 14 -20.34 -9.80 0.99
C GLU A 14 -19.73 -9.46 -0.38
N ASP A 15 -19.18 -8.26 -0.55
CA ASP A 15 -18.74 -7.73 -1.85
C ASP A 15 -17.23 -7.85 -2.12
N VAL A 16 -16.44 -8.47 -1.24
CA VAL A 16 -15.03 -8.77 -1.52
C VAL A 16 -14.91 -10.22 -1.99
N LEU A 17 -15.15 -10.46 -3.29
CA LEU A 17 -14.88 -11.75 -3.91
C LEU A 17 -13.38 -12.07 -3.75
N MET A 18 -13.09 -13.28 -3.28
CA MET A 18 -11.72 -13.79 -3.12
C MET A 18 -10.94 -13.75 -4.45
N GLU A 19 -11.66 -13.78 -5.55
CA GLU A 19 -11.21 -13.62 -6.93
C GLU A 19 -10.60 -12.22 -7.19
N ASP A 20 -11.10 -11.16 -6.57
CA ASP A 20 -10.52 -9.81 -6.66
C ASP A 20 -9.22 -9.69 -5.87
N LEU A 21 -9.10 -10.43 -4.76
CA LEU A 21 -7.83 -10.59 -4.02
C LEU A 21 -6.81 -11.45 -4.78
N LEU A 22 -7.28 -12.41 -5.58
CA LEU A 22 -6.43 -13.29 -6.38
C LEU A 22 -5.93 -12.64 -7.68
N CYS A 23 -6.59 -11.61 -8.19
CA CYS A 23 -6.09 -10.85 -9.34
C CYS A 23 -4.71 -10.22 -9.09
N ASP A 24 -4.43 -9.79 -7.85
CA ASP A 24 -3.11 -9.28 -7.43
C ASP A 24 -2.05 -10.41 -7.32
N VAL A 25 -2.47 -11.66 -7.11
CA VAL A 25 -1.61 -12.87 -7.06
C VAL A 25 -1.39 -13.48 -8.45
N GLU A 26 -2.34 -13.34 -9.37
CA GLU A 26 -2.32 -13.96 -10.69
C GLU A 26 -1.66 -13.08 -11.77
N SER A 27 -1.33 -11.82 -11.45
CA SER A 27 -0.36 -11.02 -12.19
C SER A 27 1.04 -11.64 -12.04
N ARG A 28 1.27 -12.75 -12.75
CA ARG A 28 2.55 -13.46 -12.83
C ARG A 28 3.53 -12.68 -13.71
N VAL A 29 3.82 -11.43 -13.39
CA VAL A 29 5.12 -10.88 -13.77
C VAL A 29 6.13 -11.73 -13.01
N PRO A 30 6.97 -12.53 -13.69
CA PRO A 30 7.97 -13.32 -12.99
C PRO A 30 8.79 -12.36 -12.14
N CYS A 31 8.82 -12.60 -10.83
CA CYS A 31 9.72 -11.88 -9.94
C CYS A 31 11.11 -11.95 -10.58
N PRO A 32 11.76 -10.82 -10.88
CA PRO A 32 12.98 -10.82 -11.68
C PRO A 32 13.97 -11.80 -11.07
N GLU A 33 14.39 -12.81 -11.85
CA GLU A 33 15.40 -13.76 -11.42
C GLU A 33 16.61 -12.96 -10.92
N PRO A 34 17.18 -13.30 -9.74
CA PRO A 34 18.31 -12.56 -9.18
C PRO A 34 19.53 -12.75 -10.07
N SER A 35 19.68 -11.89 -11.07
CA SER A 35 20.88 -11.79 -11.88
C SER A 35 22.06 -11.51 -10.94
N GLY A 36 23.10 -12.33 -11.06
CA GLY A 36 24.21 -12.40 -10.12
C GLY A 36 24.77 -11.02 -9.72
N LYS A 37 24.97 -10.87 -8.39
CA LYS A 37 25.44 -9.68 -7.65
C LYS A 37 24.34 -8.66 -7.36
N GLN A 38 23.40 -9.06 -6.52
CA GLN A 38 22.45 -8.14 -5.90
C GLN A 38 23.22 -7.07 -5.12
N THR A 39 23.11 -5.80 -5.51
CA THR A 39 23.79 -4.70 -4.82
C THR A 39 23.26 -4.58 -3.38
N ARG A 40 24.08 -4.10 -2.45
CA ARG A 40 23.71 -3.91 -1.03
C ARG A 40 22.35 -3.20 -0.90
N THR A 41 22.16 -2.15 -1.69
CA THR A 41 20.92 -1.37 -1.78
C THR A 41 19.72 -2.21 -2.22
N GLN A 42 19.84 -3.12 -3.20
CA GLN A 42 18.74 -3.98 -3.63
C GLN A 42 18.25 -4.94 -2.53
N LYS A 43 19.17 -5.47 -1.70
CA LYS A 43 18.79 -6.30 -0.55
C LYS A 43 18.02 -5.49 0.50
N LEU A 44 18.47 -4.26 0.76
CA LEU A 44 17.79 -3.34 1.68
C LEU A 44 16.43 -2.93 1.14
N THR A 45 16.31 -2.65 -0.16
CA THR A 45 15.03 -2.38 -0.81
C THR A 45 14.06 -3.55 -0.66
N ALA A 46 14.51 -4.79 -0.86
CA ALA A 46 13.67 -5.97 -0.66
C ALA A 46 13.21 -6.10 0.81
N LEU A 47 14.08 -5.82 1.78
CA LEU A 47 13.71 -5.82 3.19
C LEU A 47 12.67 -4.74 3.53
N VAL A 48 12.86 -3.51 3.03
CA VAL A 48 11.89 -2.42 3.20
C VAL A 48 10.56 -2.79 2.55
N GLN A 49 10.59 -3.44 1.38
CA GLN A 49 9.38 -3.88 0.70
C GLN A 49 8.60 -4.92 1.50
N TRP A 50 9.28 -5.91 2.10
CA TRP A 50 8.65 -6.86 3.03
C TRP A 50 8.04 -6.16 4.24
N LEU A 51 8.74 -5.18 4.83
CA LEU A 51 8.23 -4.39 5.94
C LEU A 51 6.97 -3.61 5.55
N VAL A 52 6.98 -2.98 4.37
CA VAL A 52 5.82 -2.25 3.83
C VAL A 52 4.62 -3.17 3.64
N TYR A 53 4.81 -4.35 3.04
CA TYR A 53 3.73 -5.32 2.89
C TYR A 53 3.20 -5.82 4.24
N PHE A 54 4.08 -6.08 5.20
CA PHE A 54 3.66 -6.45 6.55
C PHE A 54 2.79 -5.36 7.19
N ILE A 55 3.20 -4.10 7.12
CA ILE A 55 2.46 -2.97 7.69
C ILE A 55 1.08 -2.83 7.04
N LEU A 56 0.98 -2.97 5.71
CA LEU A 56 -0.29 -2.89 4.98
C LEU A 56 -1.21 -4.09 5.24
N MET A 57 -0.66 -5.30 5.27
CA MET A 57 -1.41 -6.51 5.63
C MET A 57 -1.88 -6.47 7.09
N TRP A 58 -1.05 -5.93 7.98
CA TRP A 58 -1.43 -5.76 9.36
C TRP A 58 -2.53 -4.70 9.51
N GLN A 59 -2.46 -3.62 8.70
CA GLN A 59 -3.53 -2.63 8.63
C GLN A 59 -4.87 -3.28 8.27
N SER A 60 -4.90 -4.10 7.21
CA SER A 60 -6.13 -4.74 6.73
C SER A 60 -6.69 -5.77 7.72
N LEU A 61 -5.83 -6.57 8.35
CA LEU A 61 -6.25 -7.61 9.28
C LEU A 61 -6.72 -7.06 10.63
N CYS A 62 -6.10 -5.99 11.12
CA CYS A 62 -6.42 -5.42 12.43
C CYS A 62 -7.29 -4.16 12.38
N LYS A 63 -7.81 -3.79 11.19
CA LYS A 63 -8.59 -2.56 10.96
C LYS A 63 -7.93 -1.30 11.57
N LEU A 64 -6.60 -1.19 11.47
CA LEU A 64 -5.87 -0.04 11.97
C LEU A 64 -6.24 1.21 11.15
N SER A 65 -6.56 2.29 11.85
CA SER A 65 -6.83 3.58 11.20
C SER A 65 -5.58 4.14 10.53
N ASP A 66 -5.77 4.92 9.46
CA ASP A 66 -4.69 5.60 8.74
C ASP A 66 -3.85 6.47 9.69
N ASN A 67 -4.49 7.15 10.65
CA ASN A 67 -3.79 7.94 11.66
C ASN A 67 -2.91 7.04 12.55
N GLY A 68 -3.42 5.90 13.00
CA GLY A 68 -2.65 4.95 13.80
C GLY A 68 -1.44 4.41 13.04
N LEU A 69 -1.60 4.15 11.74
CA LEU A 69 -0.53 3.70 10.87
C LEU A 69 0.54 4.78 10.63
N GLU A 70 0.13 6.04 10.48
CA GLU A 70 1.05 7.18 10.37
C GLU A 70 1.89 7.32 11.65
N TRP A 71 1.28 7.24 12.83
CA TRP A 71 2.00 7.26 14.12
C TRP A 71 2.98 6.09 14.25
N LEU A 72 2.57 4.88 13.86
CA LEU A 72 3.44 3.71 13.86
C LEU A 72 4.64 3.91 12.94
N LEU A 73 4.42 4.41 11.72
CA LEU A 73 5.47 4.63 10.75
C LEU A 73 6.48 5.66 11.23
N GLN A 74 6.00 6.77 11.81
CA GLN A 74 6.86 7.77 12.45
C GLN A 74 7.68 7.19 13.61
N PHE A 75 7.04 6.37 14.46
CA PHE A 75 7.72 5.68 15.54
C PHE A 75 8.81 4.74 15.01
N LEU A 76 8.51 3.92 14.00
CA LEU A 76 9.48 2.99 13.40
C LEU A 76 10.66 3.75 12.79
N PHE A 77 10.40 4.82 12.05
CA PHE A 77 11.45 5.65 11.46
C PHE A 77 12.36 6.23 12.54
N GLN A 78 11.80 6.81 13.59
CA GLN A 78 12.57 7.36 14.70
C GLN A 78 13.32 6.28 15.50
N PHE A 79 12.70 5.11 15.69
CA PHE A 79 13.31 3.96 16.34
C PHE A 79 14.54 3.47 15.58
N PHE A 80 14.42 3.26 14.27
CA PHE A 80 15.56 2.85 13.44
C PHE A 80 16.64 3.93 13.39
N LYS A 81 16.27 5.21 13.40
CA LYS A 81 17.22 6.33 13.45
C LYS A 81 18.10 6.25 14.71
N VAL A 82 17.45 6.19 15.88
CA VAL A 82 18.16 6.10 17.16
C VAL A 82 18.99 4.82 17.24
N LEU A 83 18.46 3.71 16.74
CA LEU A 83 19.19 2.44 16.69
C LEU A 83 20.44 2.53 15.80
N SER A 84 20.35 3.23 14.66
CA SER A 84 21.48 3.50 13.77
C SER A 84 22.55 4.33 14.47
N ASP A 85 22.15 5.44 15.10
CA ASP A 85 23.05 6.34 15.81
C ASP A 85 23.78 5.64 16.97
N LEU A 86 23.10 4.75 17.69
CA LEU A 86 23.67 3.99 18.80
C LEU A 86 24.61 2.86 18.36
N SER A 87 24.29 2.20 17.24
CA SER A 87 25.05 1.05 16.76
C SER A 87 26.20 1.43 15.82
N GLY A 88 26.20 2.64 15.25
CA GLY A 88 27.16 3.06 14.22
C GLY A 88 27.05 2.23 12.94
N CYS A 89 25.89 1.60 12.70
CA CYS A 89 25.71 0.65 11.62
C CYS A 89 25.28 1.36 10.33
N GLU A 90 26.20 1.47 9.37
CA GLU A 90 25.92 2.08 8.05
C GLU A 90 24.75 1.42 7.31
N TYR A 91 24.45 0.14 7.59
CA TYR A 91 23.31 -0.55 6.97
C TYR A 91 21.97 0.03 7.42
N LEU A 92 21.86 0.47 8.68
CA LEU A 92 20.64 1.07 9.20
C LEU A 92 20.46 2.49 8.66
N GLU A 93 21.55 3.24 8.48
CA GLU A 93 21.50 4.55 7.83
C GLU A 93 20.99 4.43 6.38
N GLU A 94 21.51 3.48 5.60
CA GLU A 94 21.05 3.26 4.24
C GLU A 94 19.61 2.74 4.19
N LEU A 95 19.22 1.87 5.14
CA LEU A 95 17.82 1.43 5.29
C LEU A 95 16.88 2.61 5.51
N LEU A 96 17.26 3.59 6.34
CA LEU A 96 16.49 4.79 6.61
C LEU A 96 16.24 5.64 5.36
N THR A 97 17.19 5.68 4.42
CA THR A 97 17.03 6.44 3.17
C THR A 97 15.98 5.85 2.23
N ILE A 98 15.72 4.54 2.36
CA ILE A 98 14.79 3.79 1.51
C ILE A 98 13.41 3.69 2.18
N LEU A 99 13.37 3.68 3.51
CA LEU A 99 12.14 3.51 4.28
C LEU A 99 11.14 4.66 4.01
N PRO A 100 9.87 4.36 3.66
CA PRO A 100 8.86 5.39 3.49
C PRO A 100 8.64 6.16 4.79
N SER A 101 8.73 7.48 4.74
CA SER A 101 8.55 8.35 5.90
C SER A 101 7.10 8.80 6.13
N SER A 102 6.20 8.49 5.20
CA SER A 102 4.78 8.80 5.30
C SER A 102 3.95 7.69 4.68
N LEU A 103 2.70 7.59 5.10
CA LEU A 103 1.75 6.59 4.60
C LEU A 103 1.44 6.77 3.11
N TYR A 104 1.50 8.01 2.59
CA TYR A 104 1.45 8.26 1.15
C TYR A 104 2.61 7.58 0.40
N LEU A 105 3.85 7.79 0.89
CA LEU A 105 5.03 7.16 0.29
C LEU A 105 4.98 5.64 0.46
N LEU A 106 4.48 5.14 1.58
CA LEU A 106 4.31 3.72 1.86
C LEU A 106 3.40 3.05 0.82
N ARG A 107 2.22 3.64 0.55
CA ARG A 107 1.27 3.17 -0.46
C ARG A 107 1.84 3.26 -1.88
N LYS A 108 2.51 4.36 -2.19
CA LYS A 108 3.20 4.54 -3.48
C LYS A 108 4.33 3.53 -3.68
N PHE A 109 5.12 3.27 -2.63
CA PHE A 109 6.23 2.31 -2.65
C PHE A 109 5.73 0.88 -2.84
N ALA A 110 4.61 0.53 -2.22
CA ALA A 110 3.93 -0.76 -2.43
C ALA A 110 3.31 -0.90 -3.83
N SER A 111 3.33 0.15 -4.66
CA SER A 111 2.59 0.21 -5.93
C SER A 111 1.12 -0.19 -5.77
N PHE A 112 0.50 0.23 -4.66
CA PHE A 112 -0.95 0.28 -4.55
C PHE A 112 -1.43 1.46 -5.42
N ASP A 113 -1.29 1.34 -6.75
CA ASP A 113 -2.01 2.18 -7.70
C ASP A 113 -3.46 1.66 -7.73
N ARG A 114 -4.14 1.82 -6.59
CA ARG A 114 -5.52 1.36 -6.36
C ARG A 114 -6.56 2.44 -6.65
N ASP A 115 -6.16 3.54 -7.26
CA ASP A 115 -7.12 4.47 -7.83
C ASP A 115 -7.49 4.00 -9.24
N ASN A 116 -8.01 2.77 -9.34
CA ASN A 116 -8.90 2.36 -10.44
C ASN A 116 -10.26 3.06 -10.28
N PHE A 117 -10.25 4.38 -10.09
CA PHE A 117 -11.47 5.15 -10.23
C PHE A 117 -11.95 4.98 -11.66
N GLY A 118 -13.22 4.62 -11.82
CA GLY A 118 -13.89 4.69 -13.12
C GLY A 118 -13.70 6.09 -13.67
N LYS A 119 -12.90 6.23 -14.73
CA LYS A 119 -12.65 7.50 -15.40
C LYS A 119 -13.77 7.69 -16.41
N TYR A 120 -14.76 8.49 -16.04
CA TYR A 120 -15.87 8.84 -16.91
C TYR A 120 -15.64 10.19 -17.59
N ALA A 121 -16.09 10.32 -18.83
CA ALA A 121 -16.19 11.60 -19.49
C ALA A 121 -17.48 12.30 -19.05
N VAL A 122 -17.40 13.60 -18.73
CA VAL A 122 -18.57 14.41 -18.37
C VAL A 122 -18.98 15.23 -19.59
N CYS A 123 -20.25 15.10 -20.00
CA CYS A 123 -20.78 16.04 -21.00
C CYS A 123 -21.00 17.42 -20.37
N SER A 124 -20.36 18.45 -20.90
CA SER A 124 -20.45 19.82 -20.38
C SER A 124 -21.84 20.47 -20.49
N LYS A 125 -22.75 19.91 -21.29
CA LYS A 125 -24.11 20.45 -21.49
C LYS A 125 -25.15 19.85 -20.56
N CYS A 126 -25.05 18.55 -20.24
CA CYS A 126 -26.06 17.84 -19.44
C CYS A 126 -25.50 17.20 -18.17
N SER A 127 -24.19 17.36 -17.91
CA SER A 127 -23.47 16.80 -16.77
C SER A 127 -23.61 15.29 -16.60
N LYS A 128 -24.02 14.58 -17.66
CA LYS A 128 -24.13 13.12 -17.68
C LYS A 128 -22.74 12.50 -17.85
N LEU A 129 -22.52 11.41 -17.13
CA LEU A 129 -21.31 10.60 -17.17
C LEU A 129 -21.40 9.59 -18.31
N TYR A 130 -20.31 9.42 -19.04
CA TYR A 130 -20.14 8.45 -20.11
C TYR A 130 -18.87 7.66 -19.89
N ASP A 131 -18.88 6.39 -20.27
CA ASP A 131 -17.65 5.63 -20.38
C ASP A 131 -16.79 6.20 -21.51
N MET A 132 -15.48 6.25 -21.31
CA MET A 132 -14.53 6.76 -22.31
C MET A 132 -14.63 6.01 -23.65
N LYS A 133 -15.01 4.72 -23.62
CA LYS A 133 -15.19 3.87 -24.80
C LYS A 133 -16.35 4.33 -25.69
N ASP A 134 -17.37 4.94 -25.08
CA ASP A 134 -18.55 5.44 -25.79
C ASP A 134 -18.30 6.83 -26.40
N CYS A 135 -17.17 7.47 -26.06
CA CYS A 135 -16.81 8.81 -26.51
C CYS A 135 -15.89 8.82 -27.75
N THR A 136 -15.41 7.65 -28.20
CA THR A 136 -14.56 7.53 -29.39
C THR A 136 -15.37 6.92 -30.54
N GLU A 137 -15.69 7.74 -31.55
CA GLU A 137 -16.21 7.23 -32.82
C GLU A 137 -15.09 6.45 -33.52
N PHE A 138 -15.32 5.16 -33.80
CA PHE A 138 -14.49 4.42 -34.75
C PHE A 138 -14.89 4.87 -36.15
N ASP A 139 -14.11 5.79 -36.74
CA ASP A 139 -14.22 6.12 -38.17
C ASP A 139 -13.94 4.85 -39.00
N HIS A 140 -14.97 4.39 -39.73
CA HIS A 140 -14.85 3.39 -40.79
C HIS A 140 -15.19 4.02 -42.14
#